data_AF-A0A2Z6CSB9-F1
#
_entry.id   AF-A0A2Z6CSB9-F1
#
_cell.length_a   1.000
_cell.length_b   1.000
_cell.length_c   1.000
_cell.angle_alpha   90.00
_cell.angle_beta   90.00
_cell.angle_gamma   90.00
#
_symmetry.space_group_name_H-M   'P 1'
#
loop_
_entity.id
_entity.type
_entity.pdbx_description
1 polymer ?
#
loop_
_entity_poly.entity_id
_entity_poly.type
_entity_poly.pdbx_seq_one_letter_code
_entity_poly.pdbx_strand_id
1 'polypeptide(L)'
;MAVLTESQIERVELLCGYAQFQTLTRAQLQSDFTQAVVDRAVEILTQLDTIDAQLIQVREDNYVTESRGTKLNYGYHTKQLKISGFNLLLELASILGITLLKNRYILTGDYTDINYW
;
A
#
# COMPACT_ATOMS: atom_id res chain seq x y z
N MET A 1 -4.08 -26.06 -4.55
CA MET A 1 -3.09 -25.16 -3.90
C MET A 1 -2.73 -24.13 -4.94
N ALA A 2 -2.61 -22.87 -4.53
CA ALA A 2 -2.43 -21.74 -5.43
C ALA A 2 -1.16 -20.98 -5.04
N VAL A 3 -0.47 -20.45 -6.04
CA VAL A 3 0.82 -19.78 -5.88
C VAL A 3 0.70 -18.37 -6.44
N LEU A 4 1.29 -17.40 -5.73
CA LEU A 4 1.42 -16.03 -6.23
C LEU A 4 2.37 -16.01 -7.43
N THR A 5 2.06 -15.20 -8.44
CA THR A 5 2.99 -15.00 -9.57
C THR A 5 4.22 -14.24 -9.11
N GLU A 6 5.34 -14.41 -9.81
CA GLU A 6 6.59 -13.71 -9.47
C GLU A 6 6.40 -12.18 -9.43
N SER A 7 5.61 -11.63 -10.35
CA SER A 7 5.24 -10.21 -10.36
C SER A 7 4.42 -9.77 -9.14
N GLN A 8 3.58 -10.64 -8.58
CA GLN A 8 2.82 -10.35 -7.35
C GLN A 8 3.74 -10.37 -6.13
N ILE A 9 4.67 -11.32 -6.08
CA ILE A 9 5.68 -11.44 -5.02
C ILE A 9 6.54 -10.18 -4.97
N GLU A 10 7.11 -9.77 -6.10
CA GLU A 10 7.93 -8.55 -6.19
C GLU A 10 7.15 -7.32 -5.73
N ARG A 11 5.86 -7.23 -6.10
CA ARG A 11 5.02 -6.11 -5.73
C ARG A 11 4.70 -6.08 -4.23
N VAL A 12 4.44 -7.23 -3.63
CA VAL A 12 4.27 -7.37 -2.18
C VAL A 12 5.55 -6.98 -1.45
N GLU A 13 6.72 -7.42 -1.93
CA GLU A 13 8.02 -7.09 -1.34
C GLU A 13 8.27 -5.57 -1.37
N LEU A 14 8.01 -4.92 -2.50
CA LEU A 14 8.12 -3.47 -2.64
C LEU A 14 7.14 -2.72 -1.71
N LEU A 15 5.88 -3.14 -1.67
CA LEU A 15 4.83 -2.52 -0.85
C LEU A 15 5.09 -2.65 0.65
N CYS A 16 5.64 -3.78 1.09
CA CYS A 16 5.98 -4.02 2.48
C CYS A 16 7.35 -3.44 2.89
N GLY A 17 8.08 -2.82 1.96
CA GLY A 17 9.32 -2.09 2.25
C GLY A 17 10.59 -2.92 2.22
N TYR A 18 10.58 -4.09 1.60
CA TYR A 18 11.77 -4.92 1.42
C TYR A 18 12.64 -4.34 0.30
N ALA A 19 13.71 -3.62 0.67
CA ALA A 19 14.67 -3.05 -0.29
C ALA A 19 15.61 -4.10 -0.92
N GLN A 20 15.75 -5.25 -0.26
CA GLN A 20 16.49 -6.42 -0.77
C GLN A 20 15.58 -7.64 -0.60
N PHE A 21 15.55 -8.48 -1.63
CA PHE A 21 14.81 -9.74 -1.66
C PHE A 21 15.31 -10.67 -0.55
N GLN A 22 14.71 -10.58 0.63
CA GLN A 22 15.06 -11.43 1.75
C GLN A 22 14.64 -12.86 1.42
N THR A 23 15.62 -13.77 1.42
CA THR A 23 15.44 -15.17 0.97
C THR A 23 14.37 -15.90 1.78
N LEU A 24 14.22 -15.55 3.07
CA LEU A 24 13.18 -16.10 3.95
C LEU A 24 11.77 -15.61 3.58
N THR A 25 11.60 -14.31 3.32
CA THR A 25 10.32 -13.73 2.94
C THR A 25 9.88 -14.24 1.58
N ARG A 26 10.80 -14.36 0.62
CA ARG A 26 10.52 -14.91 -0.71
C ARG A 26 10.15 -16.40 -0.63
N ALA A 27 10.82 -17.19 0.22
CA ALA A 27 10.44 -18.58 0.45
C ALA A 27 9.04 -18.72 1.07
N GLN A 28 8.64 -17.81 1.96
CA GLN A 28 7.27 -17.76 2.49
C GLN A 28 6.25 -17.35 1.43
N LEU A 29 6.57 -16.36 0.59
CA LEU A 29 5.68 -15.91 -0.50
C LEU A 29 5.56 -16.93 -1.64
N GLN A 30 6.55 -17.81 -1.80
CA GLN A 30 6.53 -18.96 -2.71
C GLN A 30 5.89 -20.21 -2.10
N SER A 31 5.45 -20.15 -0.84
CA SER A 31 4.77 -21.29 -0.21
C SER A 31 3.39 -21.51 -0.82
N ASP A 32 2.87 -22.73 -0.68
CA ASP A 32 1.54 -23.05 -1.16
C ASP A 32 0.49 -22.43 -0.24
N PHE A 33 -0.29 -21.49 -0.80
CA PHE A 33 -1.42 -20.90 -0.11
C PHE A 33 -2.74 -21.55 -0.54
N THR A 34 -3.78 -21.31 0.25
CA THR A 34 -5.15 -21.62 -0.16
C THR A 34 -5.57 -20.63 -1.26
N GLN A 35 -6.45 -21.06 -2.16
CA GLN A 35 -6.97 -20.19 -3.22
C GLN A 35 -7.58 -18.90 -2.65
N ALA A 36 -8.28 -19.00 -1.52
CA ALA A 36 -8.88 -17.86 -0.84
C ALA A 36 -7.86 -16.81 -0.38
N VAL A 37 -6.68 -17.23 0.07
CA VAL A 37 -5.60 -16.30 0.48
C VAL A 37 -5.01 -15.61 -0.75
N VAL A 38 -4.80 -16.35 -1.84
CA VAL A 38 -4.30 -15.77 -3.11
C VAL A 38 -5.30 -14.77 -3.67
N ASP A 39 -6.58 -15.13 -3.76
CA ASP A 39 -7.64 -14.24 -4.25
C ASP A 39 -7.72 -12.96 -3.42
N ARG A 40 -7.65 -13.09 -2.08
CA ARG A 40 -7.67 -11.92 -1.18
C ARG A 40 -6.42 -11.06 -1.31
N ALA A 41 -5.24 -11.66 -1.47
CA ALA A 41 -4.00 -10.91 -1.69
C ALA A 41 -4.06 -10.10 -3.00
N VAL A 42 -4.58 -10.69 -4.09
CA VAL A 42 -4.78 -10.01 -5.37
C VAL A 42 -5.81 -8.88 -5.25
N GLU A 43 -6.89 -9.11 -4.52
CA GLU A 43 -7.90 -8.09 -4.24
C GLU A 43 -7.29 -6.90 -3.48
N ILE A 44 -6.51 -7.17 -2.43
CA ILE A 44 -5.82 -6.13 -1.65
C ILE A 44 -4.86 -5.34 -2.54
N LEU A 45 -4.07 -6.00 -3.39
CA LEU A 45 -3.18 -5.31 -4.34
C LEU A 45 -3.96 -4.36 -5.26
N THR A 46 -5.13 -4.79 -5.75
CA THR A 46 -6.00 -3.96 -6.60
C THR A 46 -6.60 -2.78 -5.84
N GLN A 47 -6.98 -2.99 -4.58
CA GLN A 47 -7.49 -1.92 -3.71
C GLN A 47 -6.39 -0.89 -3.38
N LEU A 48 -5.15 -1.34 -3.14
CA LEU A 48 -4.00 -0.46 -2.94
C LEU A 48 -3.72 0.39 -4.18
N ASP A 49 -3.79 -0.19 -5.38
CA ASP A 49 -3.65 0.56 -6.64
C ASP A 49 -4.73 1.63 -6.80
N THR A 50 -5.96 1.31 -6.39
CA THR A 50 -7.07 2.26 -6.42
C THR A 50 -6.84 3.42 -5.45
N ILE A 51 -6.35 3.13 -4.24
CA ILE A 51 -6.01 4.16 -3.25
C ILE A 51 -4.87 5.04 -3.76
N ASP A 52 -3.84 4.46 -4.37
CA ASP A 52 -2.73 5.22 -4.95
C ASP A 52 -3.22 6.16 -6.08
N ALA A 53 -4.08 5.67 -6.97
CA ALA A 53 -4.69 6.50 -8.01
C ALA A 53 -5.54 7.64 -7.42
N GLN A 54 -6.33 7.37 -6.37
CA GLN A 54 -7.12 8.38 -5.68
C GLN A 54 -6.22 9.42 -4.98
N LEU A 55 -5.10 9.01 -4.38
CA LEU A 55 -4.15 9.93 -3.78
C LEU A 55 -3.50 10.86 -4.83
N ILE A 56 -3.20 10.35 -6.03
CA ILE A 56 -2.71 11.15 -7.16
C ILE A 56 -3.78 12.15 -7.62
N GLN A 57 -5.02 11.70 -7.79
CA GLN A 57 -6.13 12.58 -8.20
C GLN A 57 -6.38 13.71 -7.19
N VAL A 58 -6.41 13.38 -5.89
CA VAL A 58 -6.59 14.39 -4.84
C VAL A 58 -5.45 15.42 -4.84
N ARG A 59 -4.22 15.00 -5.20
CA ARG A 59 -3.09 15.93 -5.37
C ARG A 59 -3.30 16.88 -6.55
N GLU A 60 -3.72 16.37 -7.70
CA GLU A 60 -4.01 17.16 -8.91
C GLU A 60 -5.15 18.15 -8.67
N ASP A 61 -6.24 17.69 -8.05
CA ASP A 61 -7.41 18.52 -7.72
C ASP A 61 -7.06 19.63 -6.72
N ASN A 62 -6.24 19.32 -5.71
CA ASN A 62 -5.80 20.32 -4.75
C ASN A 62 -4.96 21.41 -5.42
N TYR A 63 -4.05 21.05 -6.33
CA TYR A 63 -3.24 22.01 -7.10
C TYR A 63 -4.10 22.95 -7.96
N VAL A 64 -5.13 22.42 -8.63
CA VAL A 64 -6.06 23.22 -9.45
C VAL A 64 -6.92 24.15 -8.57
N THR A 65 -7.29 23.69 -7.38
CA THR A 65 -8.22 24.43 -6.50
C THR A 65 -7.51 25.52 -5.69
N GLU A 66 -6.25 25.32 -5.28
CA GLU A 66 -5.41 26.40 -4.73
C GLU A 66 -5.27 27.57 -5.71
N SER A 67 -5.23 27.29 -7.02
CA SER A 67 -5.25 28.32 -8.07
C SER A 67 -6.61 29.05 -8.20
N ARG A 68 -7.71 28.53 -7.64
CA ARG A 68 -9.08 29.04 -7.81
C ARG A 68 -9.81 29.45 -6.52
N GLY A 69 -9.18 29.31 -5.35
CA GLY A 69 -9.57 30.00 -4.11
C GLY A 69 -10.60 29.33 -3.20
N THR A 70 -11.03 28.08 -3.45
CA THR A 70 -11.98 27.35 -2.58
C THR A 70 -11.31 26.19 -1.84
N LYS A 71 -10.92 26.38 -0.58
CA LYS A 71 -10.34 25.30 0.26
C LYS A 71 -11.40 24.25 0.65
N LEU A 72 -11.61 23.25 -0.20
CA LEU A 72 -12.24 21.98 0.19
C LEU A 72 -11.30 21.26 1.17
N ASN A 73 -11.84 20.56 2.18
CA ASN A 73 -11.05 19.92 3.25
C ASN A 73 -10.40 18.59 2.77
N TYR A 74 -9.47 18.71 1.81
CA TYR A 74 -8.73 17.58 1.23
C TYR A 74 -7.81 16.87 2.24
N GLY A 75 -7.41 17.55 3.32
CA GLY A 75 -6.58 16.97 4.38
C GLY A 75 -7.26 15.81 5.11
N TYR A 76 -8.58 15.90 5.32
CA TYR A 76 -9.33 14.80 5.92
C TYR A 76 -9.45 13.60 4.98
N HIS A 77 -9.73 13.85 3.69
CA HIS A 77 -9.88 12.78 2.69
C HIS A 77 -8.56 12.04 2.43
N THR A 78 -7.45 12.77 2.24
CA THR A 78 -6.12 12.17 2.10
C THR A 78 -5.71 11.35 3.32
N LYS A 79 -6.02 11.82 4.54
CA LYS A 79 -5.76 11.08 5.78
C LYS A 79 -6.54 9.77 5.83
N GLN A 80 -7.82 9.77 5.45
CA GLN A 80 -8.64 8.57 5.40
C GLN A 80 -8.11 7.56 4.37
N LEU A 81 -7.73 8.01 3.17
CA LEU A 81 -7.11 7.16 2.15
C LEU A 81 -5.82 6.51 2.66
N LYS A 82 -4.96 7.26 3.34
CA LYS A 82 -3.73 6.73 3.95
C LYS A 82 -3.99 5.71 5.06
N ILE A 83 -4.98 5.94 5.92
CA ILE A 83 -5.36 4.97 6.96
C ILE A 83 -5.89 3.69 6.34
N SER A 84 -6.75 3.79 5.32
CA SER A 84 -7.27 2.64 4.58
C SER A 84 -6.14 1.84 3.92
N GLY A 85 -5.20 2.53 3.24
CA GLY A 85 -4.03 1.89 2.63
C GLY A 85 -3.16 1.17 3.66
N PHE A 86 -2.97 1.76 4.85
CA PHE A 86 -2.24 1.09 5.93
C PHE A 86 -2.93 -0.16 6.46
N ASN A 87 -4.25 -0.10 6.68
CA ASN A 87 -5.01 -1.26 7.15
C ASN A 87 -4.95 -2.41 6.14
N LEU A 88 -5.00 -2.11 4.85
CA LEU A 88 -4.83 -3.09 3.78
C LEU A 88 -3.42 -3.70 3.77
N LEU A 89 -2.37 -2.90 4.01
CA LEU A 89 -1.00 -3.44 4.15
C LEU A 89 -0.86 -4.35 5.38
N LEU A 90 -1.49 -4.01 6.51
CA LEU A 90 -1.50 -4.87 7.70
C LEU A 90 -2.24 -6.18 7.43
N GLU A 91 -3.37 -6.12 6.74
CA GLU A 91 -4.12 -7.31 6.34
C GLU A 91 -3.28 -8.19 5.41
N LEU A 92 -2.65 -7.61 4.38
CA LEU A 92 -1.77 -8.31 3.46
C LEU A 92 -0.60 -9.01 4.18
N ALA A 93 0.04 -8.30 5.11
CA ALA A 93 1.11 -8.85 5.92
C ALA A 93 0.63 -10.02 6.79
N SER A 94 -0.57 -9.89 7.39
CA SER A 94 -1.16 -10.91 8.24
C SER A 94 -1.56 -12.17 7.47
N ILE A 95 -2.16 -12.04 6.27
CA ILE A 95 -2.60 -13.22 5.49
C ILE A 95 -1.43 -13.96 4.86
N LEU A 96 -0.35 -13.26 4.51
CA LEU A 96 0.86 -13.84 3.94
C LEU A 96 1.89 -14.26 5.00
N GLY A 97 1.67 -13.91 6.27
CA GLY A 97 2.58 -14.23 7.37
C GLY A 97 3.93 -13.53 7.28
N ILE A 98 3.98 -12.36 6.63
CA ILE A 98 5.21 -11.56 6.43
C ILE A 98 5.23 -10.36 7.37
N THR A 99 6.42 -9.84 7.65
CA THR A 99 6.56 -8.62 8.47
C THR A 99 6.45 -7.38 7.60
N LEU A 100 5.81 -6.31 8.09
CA LEU A 100 5.84 -5.00 7.43
C LEU A 100 7.11 -4.24 7.85
N LEU A 101 8.05 -4.00 6.94
CA LEU A 101 9.31 -3.30 7.26
C LEU A 101 9.18 -1.78 7.14
N LYS A 102 8.46 -1.30 6.13
CA LYS A 102 8.22 0.13 5.93
C LYS A 102 6.77 0.36 5.55
N ASN A 103 6.15 1.34 6.21
CA ASN A 103 4.83 1.79 5.85
C ASN A 103 4.93 2.98 4.88
N ARG A 104 4.37 2.83 3.68
CA ARG A 104 4.32 3.92 2.69
C ARG A 104 3.22 4.95 2.96
N TYR A 105 2.19 4.59 3.72
CA TYR A 105 1.01 5.43 3.94
C TYR A 105 1.06 6.26 5.23
N ILE A 106 1.79 5.81 6.25
CA ILE A 106 1.96 6.54 7.52
C ILE A 106 3.44 6.76 7.78
N LEU A 107 3.82 8.02 7.93
CA LEU A 107 5.13 8.42 8.45
C LEU A 107 5.13 8.19 9.96
N THR A 108 5.79 7.13 10.42
CA THR A 108 6.21 7.01 11.81
C THR A 108 7.42 7.92 12.02
N GLY A 109 7.15 9.20 12.26
CA GLY A 109 8.16 10.20 12.58
C GLY A 109 7.49 11.51 12.94
N ASP A 110 7.72 11.97 14.17
CA ASP A 110 7.38 13.32 14.60
C ASP A 110 7.99 14.33 13.62
N TYR A 111 7.12 15.17 13.06
CA TYR A 111 7.42 16.37 12.28
C TYR A 111 8.09 16.21 10.89
N THR A 112 7.43 16.85 9.92
CA THR A 112 8.03 17.51 8.75
C THR A 112 8.85 16.67 7.78
N ASP A 113 8.28 15.59 7.25
CA ASP A 113 8.63 15.22 5.89
C ASP A 113 7.41 14.68 5.17
N ILE A 114 6.80 15.55 4.36
CA ILE A 114 5.93 15.11 3.28
C ILE A 114 6.85 14.33 2.34
N ASN A 115 7.01 13.02 2.57
CA ASN A 115 7.66 12.16 1.61
C ASN A 115 6.75 12.08 0.40
N TYR A 116 7.04 12.93 -0.58
CA TYR A 116 6.44 12.95 -1.90
C TYR A 116 7.00 11.76 -2.69
N TRP A 117 6.39 10.60 -2.47
CA TRP A 117 6.34 9.53 -3.45
C TRP A 117 4.88 9.30 -3.80
#